data_AF-A0A2E1GND8-F1
#
_entry.id   AF-A0A2E1GND8-F1
#
_cell.length_a   1.000
_cell.length_b   1.000
_cell.length_c   1.000
_cell.angle_alpha   90.00
_cell.angle_beta   90.00
_cell.angle_gamma   90.00
#
_symmetry.space_group_name_H-M   'P 1'
#
loop_
_entity.id
_entity.type
_entity.pdbx_description
1 polymer ?
#
loop_
_entity_poly.entity_id
_entity_poly.type
_entity_poly.pdbx_seq_one_letter_code
_entity_poly.pdbx_strand_id
1 'polypeptide(L)'
;MGSLVVKVKMQISGTGLNKGFTILEVLIVLTIIAISGTSFYLILNQPNNSNSYQQIIHEYEVLSFYNGNTYGFTKSNIHILNDDIWVPIKNENFEDIYSVTNKFNQEIIIEGDEIFLIVSPGYESSIQSITLMNGEKNDT
;
A
#
# COMPACT_ATOMS: atom_id res chain seq x y z
N MET A 1 -75.60 -17.62 -25.22
CA MET A 1 -74.36 -18.17 -24.62
C MET A 1 -73.27 -17.12 -24.75
N GLY A 2 -72.85 -16.52 -23.63
CA GLY A 2 -71.73 -15.59 -23.59
C GLY A 2 -71.05 -15.74 -22.24
N SER A 3 -69.99 -16.54 -22.18
CA SER A 3 -69.22 -16.79 -20.95
C SER A 3 -68.40 -15.55 -20.62
N LEU A 4 -68.67 -14.91 -19.49
CA LEU A 4 -67.82 -13.84 -18.96
C LEU A 4 -66.62 -14.49 -18.27
N VAL A 5 -65.49 -14.53 -18.99
CA VAL A 5 -64.22 -14.98 -18.46
C VAL A 5 -63.73 -13.94 -17.45
N VAL A 6 -63.82 -14.29 -16.16
CA VAL A 6 -63.34 -13.46 -15.05
C VAL A 6 -61.81 -13.39 -15.12
N LYS A 7 -61.28 -12.21 -15.44
CA LYS A 7 -59.83 -11.97 -15.50
C LYS A 7 -59.32 -11.78 -14.07
N VAL A 8 -58.76 -12.84 -13.48
CA VAL A 8 -58.11 -12.78 -12.17
C VAL A 8 -56.83 -11.97 -12.31
N LYS A 9 -56.79 -10.80 -11.66
CA LYS A 9 -55.59 -9.97 -11.55
C LYS A 9 -54.67 -10.63 -10.52
N MET A 10 -53.62 -11.30 -10.99
CA MET A 10 -52.57 -11.81 -10.10
C MET A 10 -51.81 -10.60 -9.53
N GLN A 11 -51.94 -10.34 -8.21
CA GLN A 11 -51.10 -9.38 -7.52
C GLN A 11 -49.69 -9.95 -7.48
N ILE A 12 -48.80 -9.38 -8.30
CA ILE A 12 -47.37 -9.61 -8.17
C ILE A 12 -46.97 -8.86 -6.90
N SER A 13 -46.62 -9.60 -5.85
CA SER A 13 -46.05 -9.01 -4.64
C SER A 13 -44.66 -8.50 -5.00
N GLY A 14 -44.58 -7.24 -5.42
CA GLY A 14 -43.31 -6.55 -5.57
C GLY A 14 -42.74 -6.37 -4.18
N THR A 15 -41.70 -7.12 -3.84
CA THR A 15 -40.87 -6.86 -2.66
C THR A 15 -40.14 -5.55 -2.90
N GLY A 16 -40.81 -4.43 -2.64
CA GLY A 16 -40.14 -3.14 -2.51
C GLY A 16 -39.17 -3.21 -1.33
N LEU A 17 -37.97 -2.66 -1.48
CA LEU A 17 -37.08 -2.42 -0.35
C LEU A 17 -37.75 -1.41 0.59
N ASN A 18 -38.58 -1.90 1.51
CA ASN A 18 -39.34 -1.08 2.46
C ASN A 18 -38.54 -0.70 3.72
N LYS A 19 -37.25 -1.01 3.78
CA LYS A 19 -36.38 -0.67 4.91
C LYS A 19 -35.18 0.13 4.41
N GLY A 20 -35.31 1.45 4.41
CA GLY A 20 -34.17 2.34 4.42
C GLY A 20 -33.47 2.28 5.78
N PHE A 21 -32.21 2.71 5.84
CA PHE A 21 -31.50 2.85 7.10
C PHE A 21 -32.20 3.88 7.99
N THR A 22 -32.36 3.55 9.26
CA THR A 22 -32.77 4.53 10.25
C THR A 22 -31.64 5.54 10.46
N ILE A 23 -31.99 6.78 10.84
CA ILE A 23 -31.01 7.82 11.16
C ILE A 23 -30.03 7.34 12.24
N LEU A 24 -30.51 6.54 13.19
CA LEU A 24 -29.69 5.94 14.25
C LEU A 24 -28.63 4.97 13.68
N GLU A 25 -29.01 4.09 12.75
CA GLU A 25 -28.07 3.16 12.10
C GLU A 25 -26.98 3.92 11.33
N VAL A 26 -27.34 4.99 10.62
CA VAL A 26 -26.37 5.83 9.91
C VAL A 26 -25.38 6.49 10.87
N LEU A 27 -25.85 7.02 12.00
CA LEU A 27 -24.98 7.63 13.02
C LEU A 27 -24.02 6.61 13.64
N ILE A 28 -24.49 5.40 13.94
CA ILE A 28 -23.66 4.33 14.47
C ILE A 28 -22.56 3.96 13.46
N VAL A 29 -22.91 3.77 12.20
CA VAL A 29 -21.93 3.42 11.14
C VAL A 29 -20.89 4.52 10.98
N LEU A 30 -21.30 5.79 10.90
CA LEU A 30 -20.37 6.93 10.80
C LEU A 30 -19.43 7.01 12.01
N THR A 31 -19.93 6.72 13.21
CA THR A 31 -19.13 6.73 14.43
C THR A 31 -18.08 5.62 14.40
N ILE A 32 -18.45 4.41 13.99
CA ILE A 32 -17.51 3.29 13.86
C ILE A 32 -16.44 3.62 12.81
N ILE A 33 -16.82 4.14 11.65
CA ILE A 33 -15.87 4.53 10.60
C ILE A 33 -14.90 5.60 11.10
N ALA A 34 -15.38 6.61 11.84
CA ALA A 34 -14.54 7.68 12.38
C ALA A 34 -13.54 7.17 13.44
N ILE A 35 -14.00 6.34 14.38
CA ILE A 35 -13.14 5.77 15.43
C ILE A 35 -12.12 4.80 14.82
N SER A 36 -12.56 3.92 13.92
CA SER A 36 -11.65 2.98 13.25
C SER A 36 -10.65 3.73 12.36
N GLY A 37 -11.10 4.69 11.56
CA GLY A 37 -10.24 5.47 10.68
C GLY A 37 -9.16 6.24 11.43
N THR A 38 -9.51 6.88 12.56
CA THR A 38 -8.52 7.58 13.40
C THR A 38 -7.57 6.63 14.11
N SER A 39 -8.06 5.47 14.55
CA SER A 39 -7.21 4.45 15.20
C SER A 39 -6.21 3.84 14.22
N PHE A 40 -6.65 3.50 13.01
CA PHE A 40 -5.76 3.04 11.95
C PHE A 40 -4.77 4.11 11.52
N TYR A 41 -5.22 5.37 11.39
CA TYR A 41 -4.31 6.48 11.09
C TYR A 41 -3.19 6.62 12.12
N LEU A 42 -3.52 6.55 13.41
CA LEU A 42 -2.51 6.65 14.47
C LEU A 42 -1.56 5.44 14.53
N ILE A 43 -2.04 4.24 14.20
CA ILE A 43 -1.20 3.03 14.16
C ILE A 43 -0.28 3.04 12.93
N LEU A 44 -0.79 3.48 11.78
CA LEU A 44 -0.03 3.52 10.53
C LEU A 44 0.94 4.70 10.46
N ASN A 45 0.60 5.84 11.08
CA ASN A 45 1.42 7.06 11.07
C ASN A 45 2.08 7.34 12.43
N GLN A 46 2.46 6.31 13.21
CA GLN A 46 3.28 6.56 14.40
C GLN A 46 4.59 7.25 13.96
N PRO A 47 4.95 8.41 14.55
CA PRO A 47 6.22 9.04 14.28
C PRO A 47 7.31 8.15 14.87
N ASN A 48 7.89 7.31 14.02
CA ASN A 48 8.99 6.47 14.42
C ASN A 48 10.22 7.35 14.68
N ASN A 49 10.73 7.22 15.90
CA ASN A 49 11.93 7.92 16.33
C ASN A 49 13.13 7.15 15.76
N SER A 50 13.95 7.85 14.96
CA SER A 50 15.02 7.37 14.08
C SER A 50 14.55 6.85 12.71
N ASN A 51 14.81 7.66 11.67
CA ASN A 51 14.71 7.29 10.26
C ASN A 51 15.76 6.22 9.92
N SER A 52 15.58 4.99 10.37
CA SER A 52 16.38 3.88 9.90
C SER A 52 15.98 3.56 8.46
N TYR A 53 16.96 3.38 7.56
CA TYR A 53 16.71 2.97 6.18
C TYR A 53 15.79 1.75 6.09
N GLN A 54 15.92 0.81 7.04
CA GLN A 54 15.06 -0.37 7.15
C GLN A 54 13.59 -0.01 7.31
N GLN A 55 13.27 1.02 8.09
CA GLN A 55 11.90 1.42 8.33
C GLN A 55 11.27 2.05 7.08
N ILE A 56 12.02 2.90 6.38
CA ILE A 56 11.55 3.49 5.11
C ILE A 56 11.31 2.37 4.10
N ILE A 57 12.26 1.43 3.96
CA ILE A 57 12.11 0.28 3.05
C ILE A 57 10.87 -0.54 3.43
N HIS A 58 10.70 -0.86 4.71
CA HIS A 58 9.55 -1.61 5.20
C HIS A 58 8.21 -0.91 4.92
N GLU A 59 8.15 0.42 5.08
CA GLU A 59 6.95 1.20 4.75
C GLU A 59 6.57 1.00 3.27
N TYR A 60 7.53 1.04 2.36
CA TYR A 60 7.26 0.83 0.93
C TYR A 60 6.98 -0.63 0.56
N GLU A 61 7.49 -1.61 1.30
CA GLU A 61 7.08 -3.01 1.17
C GLU A 61 5.60 -3.19 1.51
N VAL A 62 5.18 -2.58 2.63
CA VAL A 62 3.79 -2.57 3.06
C VAL A 62 2.91 -1.83 2.04
N LEU A 63 3.33 -0.66 1.56
CA LEU A 63 2.59 0.07 0.52
C LEU A 63 2.44 -0.78 -0.74
N SER A 64 3.55 -1.31 -1.27
CA SER A 64 3.59 -2.18 -2.46
C SER A 64 2.64 -3.37 -2.35
N PHE A 65 2.58 -4.00 -1.18
CA PHE A 65 1.63 -5.08 -0.91
C PHE A 65 0.16 -4.63 -1.03
N TYR A 66 -0.18 -3.46 -0.50
CA TYR A 66 -1.56 -2.98 -0.48
C TYR A 66 -2.03 -2.38 -1.80
N ASN A 67 -1.15 -1.70 -2.52
CA ASN A 67 -1.51 -0.96 -3.73
C ASN A 67 -1.06 -1.63 -5.03
N GLY A 68 -0.25 -2.69 -4.95
CA GLY A 68 0.22 -3.43 -6.12
C GLY A 68 1.25 -2.65 -6.96
N ASN A 69 1.82 -1.58 -6.42
CA ASN A 69 2.82 -0.77 -7.11
C ASN A 69 4.23 -1.28 -6.86
N THR A 70 5.12 -1.07 -7.82
CA THR A 70 6.56 -1.33 -7.66
C THR A 70 7.30 -0.03 -7.37
N TYR A 71 8.20 -0.07 -6.40
CA TYR A 71 9.03 1.07 -5.99
C TYR A 71 10.50 0.82 -6.25
N GLY A 72 11.23 1.87 -6.61
CA GLY A 72 12.67 1.86 -6.87
C GLY A 72 13.36 2.91 -6.01
N PHE A 73 14.49 2.54 -5.42
CA PHE A 73 15.26 3.41 -4.53
C PHE A 73 16.59 3.75 -5.15
N THR A 74 16.91 5.04 -5.16
CA THR A 74 18.19 5.63 -5.58
C THR A 74 18.83 6.35 -4.39
N LYS A 75 20.00 6.96 -4.58
CA LYS A 75 20.67 7.65 -3.47
C LYS A 75 19.92 8.90 -3.01
N SER A 76 19.18 9.57 -3.90
CA SER A 76 18.46 10.81 -3.55
C SER A 76 16.94 10.71 -3.63
N ASN A 77 16.41 9.66 -4.25
CA ASN A 77 15.00 9.60 -4.61
C ASN A 77 14.38 8.21 -4.50
N ILE A 78 13.09 8.20 -4.18
CA ILE A 78 12.22 7.02 -4.31
C ILE A 78 11.33 7.24 -5.54
N HIS A 79 11.27 6.21 -6.38
CA HIS A 79 10.54 6.17 -7.63
C HIS A 79 9.39 5.17 -7.56
N ILE A 80 8.34 5.42 -8.33
CA ILE A 80 7.27 4.45 -8.62
C ILE A 80 7.38 4.02 -10.08
N LEU A 81 7.16 2.74 -10.35
CA LEU A 81 7.07 2.22 -11.72
C LEU A 81 5.66 2.47 -12.26
N ASN A 82 5.53 3.23 -13.34
CA ASN A 82 4.28 3.51 -14.03
C ASN A 82 4.47 3.37 -15.54
N ASP A 83 3.70 2.49 -16.20
CA ASP A 83 3.80 2.21 -17.64
C ASP A 83 5.26 2.04 -18.13
N ASP A 84 6.04 1.22 -17.41
CA ASP A 84 7.47 0.95 -17.64
C ASP A 84 8.43 2.15 -17.46
N ILE A 85 7.95 3.25 -16.86
CA ILE A 85 8.73 4.45 -16.58
C ILE A 85 8.87 4.66 -15.07
N TRP A 86 10.09 4.90 -14.60
CA TRP A 86 10.36 5.27 -13.21
C TRP A 86 10.10 6.75 -12.96
N VAL A 87 9.07 7.07 -12.18
CA VAL A 87 8.68 8.43 -11.85
C VAL A 87 9.09 8.75 -10.41
N PRO A 88 9.87 9.81 -10.12
CA PRO A 88 10.23 10.18 -8.77
C PRO A 88 9.00 10.64 -7.99
N ILE A 89 8.81 10.13 -6.78
CA ILE A 89 7.65 10.44 -5.91
C ILE A 89 8.05 11.07 -4.58
N LYS A 90 9.27 10.82 -4.10
CA LYS A 90 9.78 11.34 -2.82
C LYS A 90 11.28 11.57 -2.90
N ASN A 91 11.73 12.68 -2.34
CA ASN A 91 13.16 12.91 -2.10
C ASN A 91 13.50 12.31 -0.74
N GLU A 92 14.51 11.45 -0.69
CA GLU A 92 15.01 10.79 0.52
C GLU A 92 16.52 10.61 0.38
N ASN A 93 17.28 10.85 1.45
CA ASN A 93 18.73 10.79 1.39
C ASN A 93 19.24 9.41 1.84
N PHE A 94 19.86 8.67 0.91
CA PHE A 94 20.52 7.38 1.13
C PHE A 94 22.02 7.43 0.79
N GLU A 95 22.66 8.61 0.81
CA GLU A 95 24.09 8.78 0.47
C GLU A 95 25.04 7.94 1.33
N ASP A 96 24.65 7.62 2.57
CA ASP A 96 25.45 6.81 3.48
C ASP A 96 25.49 5.31 3.10
N ILE A 97 24.70 4.89 2.11
CA ILE A 97 24.72 3.52 1.61
C ILE A 97 25.88 3.36 0.60
N TYR A 98 26.79 2.44 0.92
CA TYR A 98 27.94 2.11 0.09
C TYR A 98 27.63 1.00 -0.93
N SER A 99 27.06 -0.10 -0.45
CA SER A 99 26.75 -1.27 -1.27
C SER A 99 25.50 -2.00 -0.79
N VAL A 100 24.93 -2.82 -1.68
CA VAL A 100 23.83 -3.72 -1.37
C VAL A 100 24.19 -5.14 -1.75
N THR A 101 23.71 -6.11 -0.97
CA THR A 101 23.81 -7.53 -1.33
C THR A 101 22.49 -7.98 -1.91
N ASN A 102 22.49 -8.50 -3.14
CA ASN A 102 21.28 -9.03 -3.77
C ASN A 102 20.90 -10.42 -3.23
N LYS A 103 19.72 -10.94 -3.63
CA LYS A 103 19.26 -12.30 -3.28
C LYS A 103 20.16 -13.44 -3.75
N PHE A 104 21.14 -13.17 -4.61
CA PHE A 104 22.14 -14.13 -5.08
C PHE A 104 23.47 -14.02 -4.33
N ASN A 105 23.49 -13.32 -3.18
CA ASN A 105 24.69 -13.03 -2.38
C ASN A 105 25.79 -12.28 -3.15
N GLN A 106 25.42 -11.50 -4.16
CA GLN A 106 26.35 -10.65 -4.88
C GLN A 106 26.28 -9.24 -4.30
N GLU A 107 27.45 -8.71 -3.92
CA GLU A 107 27.60 -7.33 -3.51
C GLU A 107 27.68 -6.42 -4.73
N ILE A 108 26.86 -5.37 -4.72
CA ILE A 108 26.79 -4.35 -5.76
C ILE A 108 27.14 -3.03 -5.10
N ILE A 109 28.26 -2.44 -5.50
CA ILE A 109 28.69 -1.11 -5.03
C ILE A 109 27.87 -0.06 -5.77
N ILE A 110 27.33 0.91 -5.03
CA ILE A 110 26.49 1.96 -5.61
C ILE A 110 27.36 3.18 -5.84
N GLU A 111 27.78 3.39 -7.09
CA GLU A 111 28.71 4.46 -7.46
C GLU A 111 28.00 5.79 -7.77
N GLY A 112 26.75 5.73 -8.25
CA GLY A 112 25.95 6.88 -8.66
C GLY A 112 24.53 6.88 -8.10
N ASP A 113 23.64 7.61 -8.77
CA ASP A 113 22.21 7.69 -8.42
C ASP A 113 21.38 6.65 -9.21
N GLU A 114 21.87 5.41 -9.22
CA GLU A 114 21.19 4.28 -9.86
C GLU A 114 20.20 3.61 -8.90
N ILE A 115 19.19 2.94 -9.46
CA ILE A 115 18.22 2.19 -8.65
C ILE A 115 18.94 0.97 -8.07
N PHE A 116 19.16 0.98 -6.76
CA PHE A 116 19.85 -0.10 -6.04
C PHE A 116 18.90 -1.10 -5.37
N LEU A 117 17.67 -0.68 -5.09
CA LEU A 117 16.65 -1.50 -4.46
C LEU A 117 15.33 -1.37 -5.22
N ILE A 118 14.71 -2.51 -5.49
CA ILE A 118 13.37 -2.62 -6.06
C ILE A 118 12.49 -3.37 -5.05
N VAL A 119 11.36 -2.78 -4.73
CA VAL A 119 10.32 -3.37 -3.90
C VAL A 119 9.11 -3.66 -4.78
N SER A 120 8.81 -4.94 -4.98
CA SER A 120 7.70 -5.43 -5.82
C SER A 120 6.55 -5.97 -4.98
N PRO A 121 5.32 -6.02 -5.52
CA PRO A 121 4.17 -6.56 -4.80
C PRO A 121 4.41 -7.98 -4.31
N GLY A 122 4.00 -8.28 -3.08
CA GLY A 122 4.17 -9.62 -2.48
C GLY A 122 5.35 -9.76 -1.52
N TYR A 123 5.82 -8.66 -0.89
CA TYR A 123 6.98 -8.62 0.01
C TYR A 123 8.30 -9.03 -0.68
N GLU A 124 8.43 -8.73 -1.98
CA GLU A 124 9.65 -9.03 -2.72
C GLU A 124 10.54 -7.80 -2.81
N SER A 125 11.54 -7.73 -1.93
CA SER A 125 12.71 -6.86 -2.09
C SER A 125 13.75 -7.51 -3.02
N SER A 126 14.45 -6.72 -3.82
CA SER A 126 15.55 -7.19 -4.68
C SER A 126 16.86 -7.45 -3.93
N ILE A 127 16.98 -6.92 -2.71
CA ILE A 127 18.18 -7.01 -1.89
C ILE A 127 17.91 -7.76 -0.59
N GLN A 128 18.97 -8.24 0.04
CA GLN A 128 18.95 -8.93 1.33
C GLN A 128 19.57 -8.08 2.45
N SER A 129 20.54 -7.24 2.11
CA SER A 129 21.21 -6.39 3.11
C SER A 129 21.85 -5.17 2.46
N ILE A 130 22.05 -4.17 3.30
CA ILE A 130 22.65 -2.88 2.99
C ILE A 130 23.94 -2.74 3.80
N THR A 131 25.01 -2.29 3.15
CA THR A 131 26.27 -1.94 3.80
C THR A 131 26.46 -0.43 3.74
N LEU A 132 26.67 0.17 4.90
CA LEU A 132 26.88 1.61 5.08
C LEU A 132 28.36 1.98 4.87
N MET A 133 28.62 3.26 4.61
CA MET A 133 29.97 3.82 4.45
C MET A 133 30.89 3.58 5.66
N ASN A 134 30.33 3.43 6.86
CA ASN A 134 31.06 3.11 8.09
C ASN A 134 31.37 1.61 8.25
N GLY A 135 30.95 0.76 7.31
CA GLY A 135 31.12 -0.70 7.35
C GLY A 135 30.05 -1.45 8.13
N GLU A 136 29.06 -0.76 8.71
CA GLU A 136 27.91 -1.43 9.34
C GLU A 136 27.04 -2.10 8.29
N LYS A 137 26.57 -3.30 8.61
CA LYS A 137 25.71 -4.11 7.75
C LYS A 137 24.35 -4.28 8.40
N ASN A 138 23.32 -3.86 7.67
CA ASN A 138 21.93 -3.97 8.08
C ASN A 138 21.22 -4.93 7.14
N ASP A 139 20.63 -5.99 7.69
CA ASP A 139 19.76 -6.87 6.93
C ASP A 139 18.44 -6.14 6.64
N THR A 140 17.93 -6.27 5.41
CA THR A 140 16.64 -5.69 4.99
C THR A 140 15.52 -6.67 5.19
#